data_AF-A0A7Z0LMG0-F1
#
_entry.id   AF-A0A7Z0LMG0-F1
#
_cell.length_a   1.000
_cell.length_b   1.000
_cell.length_c   1.000
_cell.angle_alpha   90.00
_cell.angle_beta   90.00
_cell.angle_gamma   90.00
#
_symmetry.space_group_name_H-M   'P 1'
#
loop_
_entity.id
_entity.type
_entity.pdbx_description
1 polymer ?
#
loop_
_entity_poly.entity_id
_entity_poly.type
_entity_poly.pdbx_seq_one_letter_code
_entity_poly.pdbx_strand_id
1 'polypeptide(L)'
;MENPKASSEAPTEVELKLALAPGGPAQLAAHPLLDITTATRLTLTNTYFDTPDGALGAARVALRLRQINSQTLQTVKTAGQGGGGLSSREEWEWEVSGNQLDITGLKALPPFQAFDDATFAALEPQLRTDFTRTKWDIHHQESQIELALDEGEIDCHGYRAPICEMELELKRGAPNALWDLAMALAADVALRPSDSSKAARGTALGHQHWPLPEAHIPSEWLQRATLALDAFHDSGQGAFLTLAFEALAKLAEHPGLDDAARPLAQTLPQALDENGQPSTAYGSAALTLARSLAERTELR
;
A
#
# COMPACT_ATOMS: atom_id res chain seq x y z
N MET A 1 26.26 -15.87 -21.53
CA MET A 1 25.97 -15.44 -20.14
C MET A 1 24.49 -15.14 -20.12
N GLU A 2 23.70 -16.04 -19.56
CA GLU A 2 22.27 -15.79 -19.35
C GLU A 2 22.12 -14.60 -18.42
N ASN A 3 21.32 -13.62 -18.83
CA ASN A 3 20.95 -12.50 -17.98
C ASN A 3 20.00 -13.07 -16.91
N PRO A 4 20.37 -13.09 -15.61
CA PRO A 4 19.52 -13.66 -14.55
C PRO A 4 18.17 -12.93 -14.40
N LYS A 5 18.00 -11.81 -15.11
CA LYS A 5 16.79 -10.98 -15.17
C LYS A 5 15.70 -11.51 -16.12
N ALA A 6 15.97 -12.58 -16.87
CA ALA A 6 15.09 -13.14 -17.90
C ALA A 6 14.42 -14.47 -17.48
N SER A 7 14.08 -14.64 -16.20
CA SER A 7 13.19 -15.75 -15.80
C SER A 7 11.81 -15.53 -16.42
N SER A 8 11.18 -16.59 -16.93
CA SER A 8 9.90 -16.55 -17.64
C SER A 8 8.68 -16.28 -16.76
N GLU A 9 8.84 -16.32 -15.44
CA GLU A 9 7.83 -15.92 -14.47
C GLU A 9 8.41 -14.79 -13.60
N ALA A 10 7.63 -13.71 -13.48
CA ALA A 10 7.97 -12.57 -12.64
C ALA A 10 7.79 -12.94 -11.15
N PRO A 11 8.66 -12.45 -10.25
CA PRO A 11 8.42 -12.58 -8.82
C PRO A 11 7.11 -11.88 -8.46
N THR A 12 6.18 -12.61 -7.84
CA THR A 12 4.93 -12.03 -7.34
C THR A 12 5.08 -11.64 -5.87
N GLU A 13 4.87 -10.37 -5.57
CA GLU A 13 4.79 -9.82 -4.21
C GLU A 13 3.32 -9.84 -3.78
N VAL A 14 3.04 -10.35 -2.57
CA VAL A 14 1.72 -10.30 -1.94
C VAL A 14 1.85 -9.58 -0.60
N GLU A 15 1.19 -8.42 -0.47
CA GLU A 15 1.26 -7.58 0.73
C GLU A 15 -0.12 -7.13 1.20
N LEU A 16 -0.27 -6.89 2.50
CA LEU A 16 -1.40 -6.16 3.10
C LEU A 16 -0.88 -4.84 3.68
N LYS A 17 -1.40 -3.71 3.19
CA LYS A 17 -1.02 -2.36 3.63
C LYS A 17 -2.08 -1.74 4.54
N LEU A 18 -1.61 -1.15 5.63
CA LEU A 18 -2.43 -0.61 6.71
C LEU A 18 -1.91 0.76 7.13
N ALA A 19 -2.77 1.78 7.15
CA ALA A 19 -2.45 3.07 7.74
C ALA A 19 -2.67 3.01 9.26
N LEU A 20 -1.76 3.57 10.05
CA LEU A 20 -1.89 3.63 11.51
C LEU A 20 -2.39 4.99 11.98
N ALA A 21 -3.18 4.99 13.05
CA ALA A 21 -3.46 6.20 13.80
C ALA A 21 -2.16 6.73 14.48
N PRO A 22 -2.10 8.00 14.91
CA PRO A 22 -0.89 8.59 15.49
C PRO A 22 -0.25 7.82 16.67
N GLY A 23 -1.05 7.12 17.48
CA GLY A 23 -0.54 6.28 18.58
C GLY A 23 -0.17 4.85 18.17
N GLY A 24 -0.53 4.43 16.95
CA GLY A 24 -0.38 3.08 16.43
C GLY A 24 1.07 2.59 16.37
N PRO A 25 2.06 3.38 15.90
CA PRO A 25 3.46 2.97 15.87
C PRO A 25 3.99 2.50 17.23
N ALA A 26 3.68 3.26 18.29
CA ALA A 26 4.09 2.90 19.66
C ALA A 26 3.36 1.66 20.19
N GLN A 27 2.06 1.53 19.89
CA GLN A 27 1.26 0.35 20.25
C GLN A 27 1.80 -0.91 19.54
N LEU A 28 2.12 -0.80 18.25
CA LEU A 28 2.65 -1.88 17.43
C LEU A 28 4.03 -2.33 17.94
N ALA A 29 4.94 -1.38 18.17
CA ALA A 29 6.29 -1.70 18.65
C ALA A 29 6.31 -2.37 20.04
N ALA A 30 5.27 -2.16 20.86
CA ALA A 30 5.09 -2.78 22.17
C ALA A 30 4.18 -4.02 22.14
N HIS A 31 3.74 -4.45 20.96
CA HIS A 31 2.76 -5.52 20.84
C HIS A 31 3.38 -6.90 21.14
N PRO A 32 2.75 -7.76 21.98
CA PRO A 32 3.33 -9.04 22.39
C PRO A 32 3.68 -10.01 21.25
N LEU A 33 2.99 -9.90 20.10
CA LEU A 33 3.32 -10.70 18.90
C LEU A 33 4.72 -10.39 18.34
N LEU A 34 5.30 -9.22 18.67
CA LEU A 34 6.62 -8.80 18.18
C LEU A 34 7.74 -9.06 19.19
N ASP A 35 7.42 -9.31 20.47
CA ASP A 35 8.40 -9.51 21.56
C ASP A 35 9.38 -10.66 21.30
N ILE A 36 8.98 -11.62 20.48
CA ILE A 36 9.78 -12.81 20.13
C ILE A 36 10.73 -12.59 18.96
N THR A 37 10.71 -11.40 18.35
CA THR A 37 11.48 -11.07 17.15
C THR A 37 12.31 -9.81 17.37
N THR A 38 13.56 -9.82 16.89
CA THR A 38 14.41 -8.62 16.96
C THR A 38 14.08 -7.68 15.81
N ALA A 39 13.71 -6.45 16.14
CA ALA A 39 13.48 -5.41 15.14
C ALA A 39 14.78 -5.04 14.42
N THR A 40 14.73 -4.90 13.09
CA THR A 40 15.80 -4.26 12.31
C THR A 40 15.33 -2.90 11.83
N ARG A 41 16.14 -1.86 12.05
CA ARG A 41 15.83 -0.49 11.61
C ARG A 41 16.69 -0.10 10.40
N LEU A 42 16.04 0.48 9.40
CA LEU A 42 16.64 0.90 8.14
C LEU A 42 16.21 2.33 7.81
N THR A 43 17.11 3.15 7.28
CA THR A 43 16.76 4.44 6.68
C THR A 43 16.71 4.26 5.17
N LEU A 44 15.55 4.58 4.58
CA LEU A 44 15.28 4.36 3.16
C LEU A 44 14.97 5.69 2.48
N THR A 45 15.80 6.04 1.50
CA THR A 45 15.55 7.17 0.59
C THR A 45 15.20 6.59 -0.77
N ASN A 46 14.05 6.96 -1.32
CA ASN A 46 13.59 6.44 -2.61
C ASN A 46 13.35 7.62 -3.54
N THR A 47 13.81 7.48 -4.78
CA THR A 47 13.53 8.40 -5.88
C THR A 47 12.72 7.64 -6.92
N TYR A 48 11.50 8.09 -7.18
CA TYR A 48 10.63 7.55 -8.21
C TYR A 48 10.82 8.32 -9.51
N PHE A 49 10.81 7.58 -10.61
CA PHE A 49 11.04 8.10 -11.95
C PHE A 49 9.79 7.90 -12.80
N ASP A 50 9.46 8.90 -13.58
CA ASP A 50 8.44 8.85 -14.64
C ASP A 50 8.80 9.89 -15.70
N THR A 51 8.09 9.90 -16.82
CA THR A 51 8.14 10.98 -17.80
C THR A 51 7.34 12.19 -17.29
N PRO A 52 7.59 13.42 -17.77
CA PRO A 52 6.83 14.60 -17.37
C PRO A 52 5.32 14.50 -17.60
N ASP A 53 4.89 13.67 -18.55
CA ASP A 53 3.49 13.37 -18.86
C ASP A 53 2.94 12.12 -18.15
N GLY A 54 3.74 11.46 -17.30
CA GLY A 54 3.32 10.36 -16.45
C GLY A 54 3.07 9.03 -17.18
N ALA A 55 3.87 8.72 -18.20
CA ALA A 55 3.67 7.55 -19.06
C ALA A 55 3.76 6.21 -18.29
N LEU A 56 4.68 6.08 -17.34
CA LEU A 56 4.79 4.87 -16.52
C LEU A 56 3.59 4.73 -15.59
N GLY A 57 3.21 5.81 -14.90
CA GLY A 57 2.02 5.85 -14.05
C GLY A 57 0.73 5.51 -14.81
N ALA A 58 0.55 6.04 -16.02
CA ALA A 58 -0.58 5.71 -16.90
C ALA A 58 -0.60 4.22 -17.29
N ALA A 59 0.56 3.61 -17.47
CA ALA A 59 0.70 2.16 -17.66
C ALA A 59 0.65 1.34 -16.35
N ARG A 60 0.42 2.00 -15.21
CA ARG A 60 0.42 1.40 -13.87
C ARG A 60 1.74 0.71 -13.51
N VAL A 61 2.86 1.32 -13.91
CA VAL A 61 4.22 0.90 -13.58
C VAL A 61 4.85 1.92 -12.64
N ALA A 62 5.42 1.46 -11.53
CA ALA A 62 6.21 2.28 -10.63
C ALA A 62 7.70 1.89 -10.75
N LEU A 63 8.54 2.86 -11.11
CA LEU A 63 9.98 2.72 -11.19
C LEU A 63 10.65 3.56 -10.10
N ARG A 64 11.54 2.97 -9.32
CA ARG A 64 12.34 3.71 -8.33
C ARG A 64 13.79 3.25 -8.24
N LEU A 65 14.62 4.17 -7.74
CA LEU A 65 15.87 3.84 -7.06
C LEU A 65 15.67 3.99 -5.55
N ARG A 66 16.11 2.99 -4.78
CA ARG A 66 16.11 2.97 -3.33
C ARG A 66 17.53 2.93 -2.83
N GLN A 67 17.89 3.90 -2.00
CA GLN A 67 19.15 3.92 -1.25
C GLN A 67 18.90 3.33 0.13
N ILE A 68 19.71 2.34 0.48
CA ILE A 68 19.73 1.67 1.79
C ILE A 68 21.18 1.44 2.19
N ASN A 69 21.62 2.12 3.24
CA ASN A 69 23.03 2.14 3.64
C ASN A 69 23.95 2.56 2.46
N SER A 70 24.84 1.66 2.00
CA SER A 70 25.73 1.88 0.87
C SER A 70 25.22 1.29 -0.45
N GLN A 71 24.04 0.67 -0.46
CA GLN A 71 23.48 -0.01 -1.63
C GLN A 71 22.42 0.85 -2.31
N THR A 72 22.34 0.75 -3.64
CA THR A 72 21.26 1.33 -4.44
C THR A 72 20.56 0.23 -5.20
N LEU A 73 19.27 0.06 -4.94
CA LEU A 73 18.42 -0.94 -5.58
C LEU A 73 17.48 -0.25 -6.57
N GLN A 74 17.41 -0.78 -7.79
CA GLN A 74 16.40 -0.41 -8.76
C GLN A 74 15.22 -1.37 -8.64
N THR A 75 14.02 -0.82 -8.46
CA THR A 75 12.79 -1.60 -8.31
C THR A 75 11.77 -1.19 -9.38
N VAL A 76 11.14 -2.18 -10.00
CA VAL A 76 9.97 -2.03 -10.87
C VAL A 76 8.81 -2.79 -10.25
N LYS A 77 7.67 -2.12 -10.06
CA LYS A 77 6.42 -2.75 -9.61
C LYS A 77 5.30 -2.48 -10.62
N THR A 78 4.47 -3.47 -10.92
CA THR A 78 3.26 -3.29 -11.75
C THR A 78 2.03 -3.02 -10.89
N ALA A 79 0.90 -2.82 -11.55
CA ALA A 79 -0.41 -2.73 -10.92
C ALA A 79 -0.68 -3.88 -9.94
N GLY A 80 -0.96 -3.53 -8.69
CA GLY A 80 -1.57 -4.46 -7.74
C GLY A 80 -2.98 -4.88 -8.17
N GLN A 81 -3.27 -6.16 -8.03
CA GLN A 81 -4.63 -6.71 -7.97
C GLN A 81 -5.00 -6.91 -6.50
N GLY A 82 -6.22 -6.54 -6.13
CA GLY A 82 -6.75 -6.69 -4.77
C GLY A 82 -7.56 -5.48 -4.31
N GLY A 83 -7.79 -5.40 -2.99
CA GLY A 83 -8.53 -4.34 -2.32
C GLY A 83 -8.62 -4.57 -0.82
N GLY A 84 -8.96 -3.52 -0.06
CA GLY A 84 -8.99 -3.60 1.40
C GLY A 84 -7.59 -3.75 2.02
N GLY A 85 -6.60 -3.12 1.39
CA GLY A 85 -5.19 -3.13 1.76
C GLY A 85 -4.38 -4.24 1.10
N LEU A 86 -5.01 -5.33 0.63
CA LEU A 86 -4.31 -6.46 0.05
C LEU A 86 -3.96 -6.17 -1.40
N SER A 87 -2.71 -6.41 -1.78
CA SER A 87 -2.27 -6.30 -3.17
C SER A 87 -1.34 -7.45 -3.55
N SER A 88 -1.54 -7.97 -4.77
CA SER A 88 -0.62 -8.89 -5.45
C SER A 88 -0.14 -8.25 -6.75
N ARG A 89 1.18 -8.18 -6.94
CA ARG A 89 1.78 -7.55 -8.13
C ARG A 89 3.09 -8.21 -8.51
N GLU A 90 3.50 -7.98 -9.75
CA GLU A 90 4.84 -8.36 -10.19
C GLU A 90 5.85 -7.31 -9.72
N GLU A 91 6.99 -7.78 -9.21
CA GLU A 91 8.10 -6.95 -8.77
C GLU A 91 9.43 -7.48 -9.27
N TRP A 92 10.26 -6.59 -9.79
CA TRP A 92 11.66 -6.87 -10.11
C TRP A 92 12.55 -5.90 -9.35
N GLU A 93 13.52 -6.43 -8.61
CA GLU A 93 14.50 -5.66 -7.86
C GLU A 93 15.92 -6.13 -8.14
N TRP A 94 16.84 -5.19 -8.39
CA TRP A 94 18.26 -5.50 -8.55
C TRP A 94 19.15 -4.34 -8.15
N GLU A 95 20.38 -4.66 -7.74
CA GLU A 95 21.38 -3.66 -7.39
C GLU A 95 21.92 -2.95 -8.64
N VAL A 96 22.06 -1.62 -8.54
CA VAL A 96 22.70 -0.77 -9.56
C VAL A 96 23.89 -0.05 -8.95
N SER A 97 24.89 0.24 -9.79
CA SER A 97 26.06 1.02 -9.36
C SER A 97 25.77 2.52 -9.42
N GLY A 98 25.90 3.20 -8.28
CA GLY A 98 25.63 4.64 -8.18
C GLY A 98 24.12 4.95 -8.20
N ASN A 99 23.78 6.19 -8.54
CA ASN A 99 22.41 6.71 -8.49
C ASN A 99 21.81 6.91 -9.89
N GLN A 100 22.03 5.96 -10.79
CA GLN A 100 21.56 5.99 -12.17
C GLN A 100 20.73 4.76 -12.50
N LEU A 101 19.71 4.95 -13.35
CA LEU A 101 18.86 3.86 -13.82
C LEU A 101 19.63 2.94 -14.77
N ASP A 102 19.51 1.63 -14.57
CA ASP A 102 19.91 0.63 -15.55
C ASP A 102 18.83 0.49 -16.64
N ILE A 103 18.90 1.38 -17.64
CA ILE A 103 17.96 1.42 -18.77
C ILE A 103 17.98 0.11 -19.57
N THR A 104 19.15 -0.52 -19.72
CA THR A 104 19.27 -1.80 -20.43
C THR A 104 18.51 -2.90 -19.68
N GLY A 105 18.62 -2.94 -18.36
CA GLY A 105 17.85 -3.83 -17.51
C GLY A 105 16.34 -3.59 -17.62
N LEU A 106 15.90 -2.33 -17.63
CA LEU A 106 14.48 -1.98 -17.78
C LEU A 106 13.89 -2.47 -19.09
N LYS A 107 14.55 -2.21 -20.22
CA LYS A 107 14.09 -2.62 -21.57
C LYS A 107 13.91 -4.12 -21.72
N ALA A 108 14.56 -4.92 -20.89
CA ALA A 108 14.43 -6.38 -20.91
C ALA A 108 13.17 -6.88 -20.20
N LEU A 109 12.51 -6.06 -19.37
CA LEU A 109 11.36 -6.48 -18.58
C LEU A 109 10.04 -6.40 -19.36
N PRO A 110 9.08 -7.33 -19.12
CA PRO A 110 7.78 -7.33 -19.80
C PRO A 110 7.01 -5.98 -19.74
N PRO A 111 6.90 -5.28 -18.59
CA PRO A 111 6.16 -4.02 -18.51
C PRO A 111 6.73 -2.90 -19.38
N PHE A 112 7.99 -3.04 -19.81
CA PHE A 112 8.71 -2.03 -20.56
C PHE A 112 8.76 -2.28 -22.07
N GLN A 113 8.23 -3.41 -22.55
CA GLN A 113 8.23 -3.75 -23.98
C GLN A 113 7.34 -2.81 -24.83
N ALA A 114 6.39 -2.11 -24.21
CA ALA A 114 5.51 -1.17 -24.88
C ALA A 114 6.09 0.26 -24.98
N PHE A 115 7.21 0.55 -24.30
CA PHE A 115 7.83 1.88 -24.28
C PHE A 115 8.96 1.97 -25.30
N ASP A 116 9.07 3.12 -25.94
CA ASP A 116 10.10 3.41 -26.94
C ASP A 116 11.30 4.14 -26.32
N ASP A 117 12.36 4.33 -27.13
CA ASP A 117 13.57 5.02 -26.70
C ASP A 117 13.32 6.47 -26.24
N ALA A 118 12.28 7.13 -26.79
CA ALA A 118 11.89 8.48 -26.38
C ALA A 118 11.36 8.49 -24.95
N THR A 119 10.55 7.51 -24.56
CA THR A 119 10.07 7.33 -23.19
C THR A 119 11.23 7.20 -22.21
N PHE A 120 12.20 6.31 -22.50
CA PHE A 120 13.37 6.13 -21.62
C PHE A 120 14.24 7.39 -21.53
N ALA A 121 14.38 8.13 -22.63
CA ALA A 121 15.15 9.38 -22.65
C ALA A 121 14.46 10.53 -21.86
N ALA A 122 13.14 10.45 -21.67
CA ALA A 122 12.35 11.42 -20.93
C ALA A 122 12.19 11.10 -19.44
N LEU A 123 12.69 9.96 -18.95
CA LEU A 123 12.59 9.59 -17.53
C LEU A 123 13.37 10.58 -16.66
N GLU A 124 12.69 11.15 -15.67
CA GLU A 124 13.28 12.05 -14.70
C GLU A 124 12.73 11.77 -13.28
N PRO A 125 13.44 12.21 -12.22
CA PRO A 125 12.92 12.15 -10.86
C PRO A 125 11.64 12.97 -10.71
N GLN A 126 10.53 12.33 -10.33
CA GLN A 126 9.24 13.01 -10.11
C GLN A 126 8.87 13.12 -8.63
N LEU A 127 9.27 12.12 -7.85
CA LEU A 127 8.81 11.94 -6.48
C LEU A 127 9.95 11.40 -5.62
N ARG A 128 10.02 11.87 -4.37
CA ARG A 128 10.93 11.35 -3.36
C ARG A 128 10.15 10.86 -2.14
N THR A 129 10.60 9.77 -1.53
CA THR A 129 10.11 9.35 -0.21
C THR A 129 11.28 9.04 0.70
N ASP A 130 11.30 9.64 1.88
CA ASP A 130 12.31 9.42 2.91
C ASP A 130 11.61 8.90 4.17
N PHE A 131 11.96 7.69 4.61
CA PHE A 131 11.36 7.10 5.79
C PHE A 131 12.31 6.15 6.51
N THR A 132 12.06 5.99 7.81
CA THR A 132 12.58 4.87 8.59
C THR A 132 11.66 3.67 8.38
N ARG A 133 12.23 2.52 8.04
CA ARG A 133 11.57 1.22 8.15
C ARG A 133 12.06 0.48 9.38
N THR A 134 11.15 0.10 10.25
CA THR A 134 11.40 -0.89 11.31
C THR A 134 10.75 -2.20 10.89
N LYS A 135 11.51 -3.30 10.85
CA LYS A 135 11.01 -4.59 10.36
C LYS A 135 11.18 -5.72 11.34
N TRP A 136 10.25 -6.68 11.27
CA TRP A 136 10.22 -7.92 12.03
C TRP A 136 9.90 -9.08 11.10
N ASP A 137 10.69 -10.15 11.18
CA ASP A 137 10.43 -11.40 10.47
C ASP A 137 9.57 -12.32 11.34
N ILE A 138 8.28 -12.45 10.99
CA ILE A 138 7.29 -13.14 11.79
C ILE A 138 6.97 -14.51 11.19
N HIS A 139 7.01 -15.53 12.04
CA HIS A 139 6.42 -16.82 11.74
C HIS A 139 4.99 -16.85 12.30
N HIS A 140 4.00 -16.93 11.42
CA HIS A 140 2.59 -17.01 11.79
C HIS A 140 1.94 -18.20 11.08
N GLN A 141 1.43 -19.15 11.86
CA GLN A 141 0.97 -20.45 11.34
C GLN A 141 2.10 -21.13 10.53
N GLU A 142 1.82 -21.56 9.29
CA GLU A 142 2.80 -22.16 8.38
C GLU A 142 3.45 -21.12 7.43
N SER A 143 3.25 -19.82 7.69
CA SER A 143 3.71 -18.73 6.82
C SER A 143 4.86 -17.92 7.43
N GLN A 144 5.69 -17.35 6.55
CA GLN A 144 6.74 -16.38 6.84
C GLN A 144 6.31 -15.01 6.32
N ILE A 145 6.22 -14.03 7.21
CA ILE A 145 5.71 -12.70 6.92
C ILE A 145 6.75 -11.67 7.37
N GLU A 146 7.15 -10.76 6.48
CA GLU A 146 7.85 -9.53 6.91
C GLU A 146 6.78 -8.52 7.35
N LEU A 147 6.84 -8.08 8.60
CA LEU A 147 6.10 -6.92 9.05
C LEU A 147 7.03 -5.72 9.01
N ALA A 148 6.62 -4.66 8.32
CA ALA A 148 7.35 -3.41 8.24
C ALA A 148 6.49 -2.24 8.75
N LEU A 149 7.03 -1.45 9.67
CA LEU A 149 6.50 -0.14 10.06
C LEU A 149 7.33 0.94 9.38
N ASP A 150 6.67 1.75 8.56
CA ASP A 150 7.27 2.86 7.84
C ASP A 150 6.82 4.20 8.42
N GLU A 151 7.79 5.04 8.79
CA GLU A 151 7.59 6.37 9.36
C GLU A 151 8.47 7.41 8.63
N GLY A 152 7.86 8.41 8.00
CA GLY A 152 8.60 9.42 7.24
C GLY A 152 7.72 10.35 6.41
N GLU A 153 8.17 10.72 5.21
CA GLU A 153 7.46 11.65 4.34
C GLU A 153 7.57 11.29 2.84
N ILE A 154 6.53 11.68 2.11
CA ILE A 154 6.46 11.78 0.66
C ILE A 154 6.72 13.25 0.31
N ASP A 155 7.59 13.53 -0.65
CA ASP A 155 7.85 14.87 -1.20
C ASP A 155 7.72 14.83 -2.73
N CYS A 156 6.80 15.62 -3.27
CA CYS A 156 6.57 15.73 -4.71
C CYS A 156 6.26 17.19 -5.08
N HIS A 157 7.11 17.80 -5.91
CA HIS A 157 6.98 19.18 -6.38
C HIS A 157 6.74 20.23 -5.26
N GLY A 158 7.35 20.04 -4.08
CA GLY A 158 7.21 20.94 -2.93
C GLY A 158 5.97 20.69 -2.05
N TYR A 159 5.11 19.75 -2.42
CA TYR A 159 4.05 19.22 -1.56
C TYR A 159 4.57 18.05 -0.74
N ARG A 160 4.06 17.91 0.49
CA ARG A 160 4.46 16.83 1.41
C ARG A 160 3.27 16.13 2.04
N ALA A 161 3.41 14.82 2.24
CA ALA A 161 2.45 14.00 2.97
C ALA A 161 3.18 13.03 3.92
N PRO A 162 2.66 12.77 5.13
CA PRO A 162 3.31 11.88 6.10
C PRO A 162 3.20 10.41 5.68
N ILE A 163 4.25 9.63 5.94
CA ILE A 163 4.22 8.16 5.89
C ILE A 163 4.09 7.67 7.32
N CYS A 164 3.03 6.92 7.60
CA CYS A 164 2.79 6.22 8.86
C CYS A 164 1.96 4.97 8.55
N GLU A 165 2.64 3.91 8.11
CA GLU A 165 1.98 2.71 7.59
C GLU A 165 2.68 1.43 8.03
N MET A 166 1.89 0.36 8.14
CA MET A 166 2.34 -1.00 8.36
C MET A 166 2.09 -1.80 7.09
N GLU A 167 3.11 -2.53 6.64
CA GLU A 167 3.02 -3.48 5.54
C GLU A 167 3.26 -4.89 6.11
N LEU A 168 2.40 -5.85 5.74
CA LEU A 168 2.62 -7.28 5.96
C LEU A 168 2.91 -7.92 4.60
N GLU A 169 4.14 -8.31 4.34
CA GLU A 169 4.56 -8.95 3.09
C GLU A 169 4.71 -10.46 3.28
N LEU A 170 4.03 -11.25 2.45
CA LEU A 170 4.14 -12.71 2.47
C LEU A 170 5.43 -13.14 1.77
N LYS A 171 6.41 -13.64 2.53
CA LYS A 171 7.65 -14.20 1.97
C LYS A 171 7.48 -15.66 1.55
N ARG A 172 6.67 -16.40 2.30
CA ARG A 172 6.34 -17.81 2.03
C ARG A 172 5.06 -18.21 2.76
N GLY A 173 4.22 -19.05 2.16
CA GLY A 173 3.04 -19.62 2.82
C GLY A 173 1.74 -19.19 2.14
N ALA A 174 0.67 -19.01 2.93
CA ALA A 174 -0.67 -18.72 2.42
C ALA A 174 -1.05 -17.25 2.63
N PRO A 175 -1.61 -16.55 1.61
CA PRO A 175 -2.06 -15.15 1.73
C PRO A 175 -3.04 -14.89 2.89
N ASN A 176 -3.86 -15.88 3.26
CA ASN A 176 -4.79 -15.77 4.39
C ASN A 176 -4.10 -15.49 5.73
N ALA A 177 -2.84 -15.89 5.89
CA ALA A 177 -2.07 -15.60 7.10
C ALA A 177 -1.83 -14.09 7.30
N LEU A 178 -1.83 -13.28 6.22
CA LEU A 178 -1.73 -11.83 6.31
C LEU A 178 -2.97 -11.24 6.98
N TRP A 179 -4.16 -11.69 6.58
CA TRP A 179 -5.42 -11.26 7.18
C TRP A 179 -5.51 -11.66 8.65
N ASP A 180 -5.16 -12.90 8.98
CA ASP A 180 -5.20 -13.40 10.35
C ASP A 180 -4.28 -12.58 11.27
N LEU A 181 -3.04 -12.33 10.82
CA LEU A 181 -2.08 -11.52 11.57
C LEU A 181 -2.54 -10.07 11.71
N ALA A 182 -3.06 -9.46 10.65
CA ALA A 182 -3.58 -8.09 10.69
C ALA A 182 -4.75 -7.92 11.64
N MET A 183 -5.70 -8.87 11.65
CA MET A 183 -6.83 -8.85 12.57
C MET A 183 -6.38 -9.03 14.02
N ALA A 184 -5.39 -9.88 14.27
CA ALA A 184 -4.81 -10.03 15.61
C ALA A 184 -4.17 -8.73 16.11
N LEU A 185 -3.42 -8.03 15.25
CA LEU A 185 -2.82 -6.73 15.57
C LEU A 185 -3.88 -5.63 15.75
N ALA A 186 -4.93 -5.63 14.93
CA ALA A 186 -6.00 -4.62 14.96
C ALA A 186 -6.86 -4.65 16.23
N ALA A 187 -6.77 -5.72 17.04
CA ALA A 187 -7.42 -5.81 18.33
C ALA A 187 -6.87 -4.76 19.32
N ASP A 188 -5.56 -4.52 19.27
CA ASP A 188 -4.83 -3.65 20.22
C ASP A 188 -4.22 -2.41 19.55
N VAL A 189 -4.01 -2.45 18.23
CA VAL A 189 -3.42 -1.35 17.45
C VAL A 189 -4.48 -0.65 16.61
N ALA A 190 -4.61 0.65 16.78
CA ALA A 190 -5.51 1.48 15.97
C ALA A 190 -4.98 1.64 14.54
N LEU A 191 -5.59 0.93 13.59
CA LEU A 191 -5.17 0.88 12.19
C LEU A 191 -6.36 0.71 11.23
N ARG A 192 -6.13 0.94 9.94
CA ARG A 192 -7.11 0.69 8.87
C ARG A 192 -6.44 0.18 7.60
N PRO A 193 -7.15 -0.57 6.73
CA PRO A 193 -6.73 -0.78 5.34
C PRO A 193 -6.31 0.51 4.64
N SER A 194 -5.29 0.43 3.78
CA SER A 194 -4.90 1.50 2.87
C SER A 194 -4.58 0.92 1.50
N ASP A 195 -5.24 1.43 0.47
CA ASP A 195 -5.15 0.90 -0.91
C ASP A 195 -4.17 1.71 -1.78
N SER A 196 -3.77 2.90 -1.32
CA SER A 196 -2.89 3.78 -2.09
C SER A 196 -1.41 3.45 -1.85
N SER A 197 -0.68 3.12 -2.92
CA SER A 197 0.77 2.96 -2.82
C SER A 197 1.46 4.31 -2.58
N LYS A 198 2.67 4.31 -2.00
CA LYS A 198 3.47 5.54 -1.82
C LYS A 198 3.68 6.29 -3.15
N ALA A 199 3.84 5.56 -4.26
CA ALA A 199 3.94 6.14 -5.59
C ALA A 199 2.63 6.83 -6.02
N ALA A 200 1.48 6.15 -5.87
CA ALA A 200 0.18 6.71 -6.22
C ALA A 200 -0.17 7.93 -5.36
N ARG A 201 0.12 7.87 -4.06
CA ARG A 201 -0.02 9.00 -3.12
C ARG A 201 0.84 10.18 -3.54
N GLY A 202 2.09 9.93 -3.91
CA GLY A 202 3.01 10.94 -4.41
C GLY A 202 2.55 11.62 -5.70
N THR A 203 2.09 10.85 -6.69
CA THR A 203 1.53 11.40 -7.93
C THR A 203 0.28 12.24 -7.67
N ALA A 204 -0.65 11.74 -6.85
CA ALA A 204 -1.86 12.48 -6.49
C ALA A 204 -1.53 13.79 -5.75
N LEU A 205 -0.55 13.75 -4.85
CA LEU A 205 -0.02 14.90 -4.12
C LEU A 205 0.62 15.94 -5.06
N GLY A 206 1.47 15.52 -6.00
CA GLY A 206 2.11 16.41 -6.97
C GLY A 206 1.10 17.10 -7.89
N HIS A 207 0.05 16.39 -8.31
CA HIS A 207 -1.02 16.93 -9.16
C HIS A 207 -2.14 17.63 -8.37
N GLN A 208 -2.12 17.57 -7.04
CA GLN A 208 -3.22 18.00 -6.17
C GLN A 208 -4.57 17.41 -6.60
N HIS A 209 -4.56 16.14 -7.01
CA HIS A 209 -5.73 15.44 -7.53
C HIS A 209 -5.74 13.97 -7.06
N TRP A 210 -6.75 13.62 -6.26
CA TRP A 210 -6.96 12.26 -5.75
C TRP A 210 -8.23 11.67 -6.37
N PRO A 211 -8.10 10.81 -7.39
CA PRO A 211 -9.27 10.20 -8.03
C PRO A 211 -9.94 9.20 -7.08
N LEU A 212 -11.27 9.24 -7.04
CA LEU A 212 -12.09 8.26 -6.32
C LEU A 212 -12.93 7.47 -7.33
N PRO A 213 -12.88 6.12 -7.33
CA PRO A 213 -13.66 5.31 -8.26
C PRO A 213 -15.15 5.39 -7.94
N GLU A 214 -15.99 5.28 -8.96
CA GLU A 214 -17.43 5.04 -8.77
C GLU A 214 -17.65 3.73 -8.00
N ALA A 215 -18.77 3.65 -7.27
CA ALA A 215 -19.09 2.51 -6.42
C ALA A 215 -20.55 2.06 -6.58
N HIS A 216 -20.73 0.76 -6.76
CA HIS A 216 -22.00 0.11 -7.03
C HIS A 216 -22.22 -1.15 -6.19
N ILE A 217 -21.15 -1.86 -5.83
CA ILE A 217 -21.21 -3.06 -4.95
C ILE A 217 -20.48 -2.80 -3.62
N PRO A 218 -20.70 -3.63 -2.57
CA PRO A 218 -20.11 -3.37 -1.26
C PRO A 218 -18.59 -3.22 -1.24
N SER A 219 -17.85 -4.02 -2.02
CA SER A 219 -16.39 -3.93 -2.08
C SER A 219 -15.92 -2.60 -2.68
N GLU A 220 -16.61 -2.09 -3.70
CA GLU A 220 -16.29 -0.78 -4.30
C GLU A 220 -16.61 0.37 -3.33
N TRP A 221 -17.70 0.29 -2.57
CA TRP A 221 -18.00 1.30 -1.55
C TRP A 221 -16.97 1.30 -0.42
N LEU A 222 -16.50 0.12 0.02
CA LEU A 222 -15.41 0.01 0.99
C LEU A 222 -14.10 0.59 0.42
N GLN A 223 -13.75 0.25 -0.81
CA GLN A 223 -12.57 0.79 -1.49
C GLN A 223 -12.64 2.32 -1.63
N ARG A 224 -13.79 2.86 -2.06
CA ARG A 224 -14.01 4.31 -2.19
C ARG A 224 -13.82 5.02 -0.85
N ALA A 225 -14.35 4.46 0.24
CA ALA A 225 -14.15 5.00 1.59
C ALA A 225 -12.66 4.98 1.99
N THR A 226 -11.96 3.86 1.75
CA THR A 226 -10.53 3.72 2.04
C THR A 226 -9.68 4.75 1.27
N LEU A 227 -9.91 4.90 -0.04
CA LEU A 227 -9.22 5.88 -0.88
C LEU A 227 -9.53 7.32 -0.48
N ALA A 228 -10.77 7.61 -0.07
CA ALA A 228 -11.14 8.93 0.42
C ALA A 228 -10.43 9.26 1.77
N LEU A 229 -10.26 8.28 2.66
CA LEU A 229 -9.48 8.46 3.89
C LEU A 229 -7.98 8.64 3.60
N ASP A 230 -7.42 7.93 2.63
CA ASP A 230 -6.03 8.13 2.17
C ASP A 230 -5.85 9.56 1.64
N ALA A 231 -6.75 9.99 0.75
CA ALA A 231 -6.74 11.34 0.19
C ALA A 231 -6.90 12.43 1.24
N PHE A 232 -7.75 12.21 2.26
CA PHE A 232 -7.90 13.14 3.37
C PHE A 232 -6.60 13.28 4.18
N HIS A 233 -5.97 12.17 4.55
CA HIS A 233 -4.73 12.19 5.34
C HIS A 233 -3.53 12.75 4.56
N ASP A 234 -3.52 12.61 3.23
CA ASP A 234 -2.47 13.20 2.38
C ASP A 234 -2.67 14.69 2.15
N SER A 235 -3.91 15.12 1.93
CA SER A 235 -4.21 16.49 1.44
C SER A 235 -4.67 17.46 2.54
N GLY A 236 -5.19 16.96 3.67
CA GLY A 236 -5.89 17.75 4.69
C GLY A 236 -7.21 18.36 4.22
N GLN A 237 -7.70 18.03 3.03
CA GLN A 237 -8.92 18.62 2.47
C GLN A 237 -10.17 17.92 3.04
N GLY A 238 -10.92 18.63 3.89
CA GLY A 238 -12.12 18.09 4.56
C GLY A 238 -13.19 17.51 3.64
N ALA A 239 -13.23 17.90 2.35
CA ALA A 239 -14.11 17.31 1.36
C ALA A 239 -13.91 15.79 1.22
N PHE A 240 -12.67 15.30 1.29
CA PHE A 240 -12.40 13.86 1.23
C PHE A 240 -12.88 13.12 2.47
N LEU A 241 -12.83 13.75 3.65
CA LEU A 241 -13.39 13.17 4.86
C LEU A 241 -14.92 13.03 4.76
N THR A 242 -15.59 14.06 4.22
CA THR A 242 -17.03 13.99 3.92
C THR A 242 -17.34 12.84 2.96
N LEU A 243 -16.59 12.72 1.86
CA LEU A 243 -16.76 11.64 0.89
C LEU A 243 -16.50 10.24 1.49
N ALA A 244 -15.56 10.12 2.43
CA ALA A 244 -15.31 8.88 3.16
C ALA A 244 -16.53 8.49 4.00
N PHE A 245 -17.06 9.41 4.82
CA PHE A 245 -18.25 9.13 5.63
C PHE A 245 -19.50 8.83 4.77
N GLU A 246 -19.69 9.53 3.65
CA GLU A 246 -20.76 9.23 2.69
C GLU A 246 -20.63 7.82 2.13
N ALA A 247 -19.42 7.41 1.70
CA ALA A 247 -19.17 6.07 1.19
C ALA A 247 -19.42 4.99 2.25
N LEU A 248 -18.99 5.21 3.50
CA LEU A 248 -19.24 4.30 4.62
C LEU A 248 -20.74 4.18 4.95
N ALA A 249 -21.49 5.29 4.92
CA ALA A 249 -22.94 5.26 5.11
C ALA A 249 -23.65 4.48 4.00
N LYS A 250 -23.26 4.70 2.73
CA LYS A 250 -23.78 3.93 1.59
C LYS A 250 -23.47 2.45 1.69
N LEU A 251 -22.26 2.10 2.14
CA LEU A 251 -21.87 0.72 2.41
C LEU A 251 -22.78 0.10 3.49
N ALA A 252 -22.94 0.76 4.64
CA ALA A 252 -23.72 0.25 5.78
C ALA A 252 -25.19 -0.05 5.43
N GLU A 253 -25.77 0.70 4.50
CA GLU A 253 -27.14 0.53 4.02
C GLU A 253 -27.26 -0.42 2.82
N HIS A 254 -26.15 -0.85 2.23
CA HIS A 254 -26.16 -1.54 0.95
C HIS A 254 -26.94 -2.87 1.00
N PRO A 255 -27.85 -3.15 0.04
CA PRO A 255 -28.66 -4.37 0.04
C PRO A 255 -27.83 -5.63 -0.26
N GLY A 256 -26.66 -5.47 -0.89
CA GLY A 256 -25.74 -6.57 -1.19
C GLY A 256 -24.93 -7.07 0.01
N LEU A 257 -25.06 -6.47 1.20
CA LEU A 257 -24.46 -7.00 2.44
C LEU A 257 -25.36 -8.08 3.04
N ASP A 258 -24.75 -9.21 3.43
CA ASP A 258 -25.43 -10.24 4.19
C ASP A 258 -25.46 -9.95 5.70
N ASP A 259 -26.10 -10.84 6.45
CA ASP A 259 -26.32 -10.68 7.89
C ASP A 259 -25.03 -10.62 8.71
N ALA A 260 -23.94 -11.25 8.22
CA ALA A 260 -22.64 -11.23 8.87
C ALA A 260 -21.85 -9.94 8.56
N ALA A 261 -21.92 -9.45 7.33
CA ALA A 261 -21.17 -8.27 6.88
C ALA A 261 -21.82 -6.94 7.28
N ARG A 262 -23.17 -6.89 7.38
CA ARG A 262 -23.93 -5.70 7.73
C ARG A 262 -23.52 -5.04 9.07
N PRO A 263 -23.40 -5.75 10.20
CA PRO A 263 -22.98 -5.12 11.46
C PRO A 263 -21.54 -4.60 11.41
N LEU A 264 -20.65 -5.25 10.65
CA LEU A 264 -19.27 -4.77 10.45
C LEU A 264 -19.28 -3.43 9.71
N ALA A 265 -20.03 -3.34 8.60
CA ALA A 265 -20.18 -2.10 7.83
C ALA A 265 -20.80 -0.97 8.65
N GLN A 266 -21.81 -1.26 9.49
CA GLN A 266 -22.46 -0.28 10.36
C GLN A 266 -21.54 0.25 11.47
N THR A 267 -20.54 -0.53 11.89
CA THR A 267 -19.52 -0.10 12.86
C THR A 267 -18.59 0.97 12.28
N LEU A 268 -18.20 0.86 11.01
CA LEU A 268 -17.16 1.68 10.40
C LEU A 268 -17.35 3.20 10.60
N PRO A 269 -18.49 3.83 10.23
CA PRO A 269 -18.64 5.28 10.39
C PRO A 269 -18.68 5.74 11.85
N GLN A 270 -19.00 4.85 12.80
CA GLN A 270 -19.05 5.17 14.24
C GLN A 270 -17.69 5.02 14.93
N ALA A 271 -16.77 4.29 14.28
CA ALA A 271 -15.48 3.91 14.82
C ALA A 271 -14.32 4.78 14.28
N LEU A 272 -14.64 5.81 13.49
CA LEU A 272 -13.75 6.90 13.11
C LEU A 272 -14.00 8.13 13.99
N ASP A 273 -12.94 8.85 14.34
CA ASP A 273 -13.09 10.16 14.98
C ASP A 273 -13.35 11.29 13.96
N GLU A 274 -13.47 12.52 14.46
CA GLU A 274 -13.71 13.72 13.64
C GLU A 274 -12.56 14.05 12.66
N ASN A 275 -11.39 13.43 12.84
CA ASN A 275 -10.21 13.57 11.99
C ASN A 275 -9.97 12.31 11.15
N GLY A 276 -10.97 11.45 10.97
CA GLY A 276 -10.85 10.23 10.17
C GLY A 276 -9.86 9.21 10.72
N GLN A 277 -9.47 9.31 11.99
CA GLN A 277 -8.57 8.36 12.63
C GLN A 277 -9.34 7.12 13.09
N PRO A 278 -8.82 5.91 12.80
CA PRO A 278 -9.47 4.67 13.20
C PRO A 278 -9.29 4.39 14.69
N SER A 279 -10.33 3.86 15.32
CA SER A 279 -10.20 3.08 16.55
C SER A 279 -9.83 1.61 16.26
N THR A 280 -9.51 0.82 17.28
CA THR A 280 -9.30 -0.64 17.13
C THR A 280 -10.57 -1.35 16.63
N ALA A 281 -11.75 -0.86 17.02
CA ALA A 281 -13.03 -1.34 16.50
C ALA A 281 -13.16 -1.11 14.98
N TYR A 282 -12.67 0.02 14.47
CA TYR A 282 -12.63 0.28 13.03
C TYR A 282 -11.73 -0.73 12.32
N GLY A 283 -10.49 -0.88 12.79
CA GLY A 283 -9.51 -1.77 12.17
C GLY A 283 -10.01 -3.21 12.11
N SER A 284 -10.53 -3.72 13.23
CA SER A 284 -11.09 -5.07 13.33
C SER A 284 -12.27 -5.26 12.37
N ALA A 285 -13.22 -4.32 12.34
CA ALA A 285 -14.39 -4.41 11.47
C ALA A 285 -14.03 -4.29 9.98
N ALA A 286 -13.15 -3.35 9.63
CA ALA A 286 -12.75 -3.09 8.25
C ALA A 286 -11.98 -4.27 7.65
N LEU A 287 -11.04 -4.86 8.39
CA LEU A 287 -10.28 -6.04 7.95
C LEU A 287 -11.18 -7.26 7.77
N THR A 288 -12.04 -7.53 8.76
CA THR A 288 -12.99 -8.66 8.69
C THR A 288 -13.94 -8.50 7.50
N LEU A 289 -14.45 -7.30 7.28
CA LEU A 289 -15.33 -6.99 6.16
C LEU A 289 -14.60 -7.12 4.82
N ALA A 290 -13.40 -6.55 4.69
CA ALA A 290 -12.59 -6.62 3.48
C ALA A 290 -12.30 -8.07 3.06
N ARG A 291 -11.87 -8.91 4.01
CA ARG A 291 -11.67 -10.34 3.77
C ARG A 291 -12.93 -11.04 3.28
N SER A 292 -14.05 -10.84 3.98
CA SER A 292 -15.34 -11.46 3.62
C SER A 292 -15.83 -11.04 2.22
N LEU A 293 -15.56 -9.80 1.81
CA LEU A 293 -15.92 -9.30 0.48
C LEU A 293 -14.96 -9.81 -0.62
N ALA A 294 -13.67 -9.94 -0.31
CA ALA A 294 -12.67 -10.49 -1.24
C ALA A 294 -12.97 -11.97 -1.56
N GLU A 295 -13.19 -12.80 -0.54
CA GLU A 295 -13.51 -14.24 -0.70
C GLU A 295 -14.76 -14.47 -1.57
N ARG A 296 -15.75 -13.56 -1.54
CA ARG A 296 -16.95 -13.64 -2.40
C ARG A 296 -16.70 -13.24 -3.85
N THR A 297 -15.69 -12.41 -4.08
CA THR A 297 -15.34 -11.96 -5.43
C THR A 297 -14.57 -13.07 -6.16
N GLU A 298 -13.75 -13.84 -5.45
CA GLU A 298 -13.03 -15.01 -6.00
C GLU A 298 -13.93 -16.22 -6.27
N LEU A 299 -15.06 -16.34 -5.58
CA LEU A 299 -16.05 -17.42 -5.77
C LEU A 299 -17.03 -17.17 -6.94
N ARG A 300 -16.89 -16.07 -7.68
CA ARG A 300 -17.75 -15.70 -8.82
C ARG A 300 -17.00 -15.79 -10.14
#